data_AF-A0A7A6M2Q5-F1
#
_entry.id   AF-A0A7A6M2Q5-F1
#
_cell.length_a   1.000
_cell.length_b   1.000
_cell.length_c   1.000
_cell.angle_alpha   90.00
_cell.angle_beta   90.00
_cell.angle_gamma   90.00
#
_symmetry.space_group_name_H-M   'P 1'
#
loop_
_entity.id
_entity.type
_entity.pdbx_description
1 polymer ?
#
loop_
_entity_poly.entity_id
_entity_poly.type
_entity_poly.pdbx_seq_one_letter_code
_entity_poly.pdbx_strand_id
1 'polypeptide(L)'
;SGDELFISELGPLPENVTWLSPEGEFQKWNGTAWVKDTEAEKLFRIREAEETKNNLMQVASEHIAPLQDAADLEIATEEETS
;
A
#
# COMPACT_ATOMS: atom_id res chain seq x y z
N SER A 1 39.66 -12.36 -36.52
CA SER A 1 40.42 -12.84 -35.36
C SER A 1 39.73 -12.34 -34.12
N GLY A 2 39.57 -13.17 -33.10
CA GLY A 2 39.14 -12.73 -31.77
C GLY A 2 40.27 -13.04 -30.81
N ASP A 3 40.79 -12.03 -30.14
CA ASP A 3 41.85 -12.19 -29.15
C ASP A 3 41.24 -12.50 -27.79
N GLU A 4 41.91 -13.35 -27.01
CA GLU A 4 41.54 -13.66 -25.64
C GLU A 4 41.71 -12.40 -24.76
N LEU A 5 40.66 -12.02 -24.04
CA LEU A 5 40.69 -10.89 -23.11
C LEU A 5 40.47 -11.40 -21.69
N PHE A 6 41.47 -11.22 -20.81
CA PHE A 6 41.35 -11.55 -19.39
C PHE A 6 40.71 -10.38 -18.64
N ILE A 7 39.48 -10.55 -18.16
CA ILE A 7 38.77 -9.54 -17.36
C ILE A 7 39.05 -9.84 -15.88
N SER A 8 39.87 -9.01 -15.24
CA SER A 8 40.20 -9.14 -13.81
C SER A 8 39.25 -8.37 -12.89
N GLU A 9 38.52 -7.37 -13.42
CA GLU A 9 37.66 -6.48 -12.64
C GLU A 9 36.35 -6.16 -13.36
N LEU A 10 35.28 -5.94 -12.59
CA LEU A 10 33.99 -5.50 -13.12
C LEU A 10 34.06 -4.00 -13.48
N GLY A 11 33.39 -3.62 -14.58
CA GLY A 11 33.24 -2.22 -14.98
C GLY A 11 32.33 -1.41 -14.05
N PRO A 12 32.28 -0.07 -14.21
CA PRO A 12 31.42 0.78 -13.40
C PRO A 12 29.95 0.44 -13.59
N LEU A 13 29.13 0.74 -12.57
CA LEU A 13 27.69 0.60 -12.68
C LEU A 13 27.12 1.52 -13.78
N PRO A 14 26.07 1.08 -14.51
CA PRO A 14 25.28 1.95 -15.37
C PRO A 14 24.76 3.20 -14.63
N GLU A 15 24.58 4.31 -15.34
CA GLU A 15 24.19 5.61 -14.74
C GLU A 15 22.86 5.58 -13.97
N ASN A 16 21.99 4.62 -14.25
CA ASN A 16 20.65 4.51 -13.67
C ASN A 16 20.55 3.52 -12.50
N VAL A 17 21.66 2.96 -12.01
CA VAL A 17 21.65 2.00 -10.89
C VAL A 17 22.61 2.43 -9.78
N THR A 18 22.31 2.04 -8.55
CA THR A 18 23.08 2.41 -7.35
C THR A 18 23.31 1.19 -6.45
N TRP A 19 24.49 1.12 -5.83
CA TRP A 19 24.79 0.13 -4.77
C TRP A 19 24.20 0.53 -3.41
N LEU A 20 23.75 1.77 -3.27
CA LEU A 20 23.15 2.25 -2.03
C LEU A 20 21.74 1.69 -1.94
N SER A 21 21.39 1.06 -0.82
CA SER A 21 20.00 0.69 -0.51
C SER A 21 19.24 1.88 0.08
N PRO A 22 17.93 2.03 -0.17
CA PRO A 22 17.11 3.00 0.55
C PRO A 22 17.07 2.62 2.03
N GLU A 23 17.01 3.62 2.91
CA GLU A 23 16.97 3.39 4.36
C GLU A 23 15.56 3.13 4.90
N GLY A 24 14.53 3.23 4.06
CA GLY A 24 13.12 3.17 4.44
C GLY A 24 12.19 3.07 3.25
N GLU A 25 10.90 2.93 3.54
CA GLU A 25 9.89 2.44 2.59
C GLU A 25 9.51 3.46 1.50
N PHE A 26 9.48 4.75 1.84
CA PHE A 26 9.06 5.82 0.93
C PHE A 26 10.25 6.67 0.50
N GLN A 27 11.14 6.07 -0.29
CA GLN A 27 12.32 6.74 -0.84
C GLN A 27 12.43 6.53 -2.34
N LYS A 28 12.89 7.56 -3.05
CA LYS A 28 13.18 7.52 -4.48
C LYS A 28 14.62 7.94 -4.74
N TRP A 29 15.26 7.30 -5.70
CA TRP A 29 16.60 7.67 -6.14
C TRP A 29 16.54 8.93 -7.00
N ASN A 30 17.30 9.97 -6.65
CA ASN A 30 17.35 11.21 -7.43
C ASN A 30 18.53 11.30 -8.41
N GLY A 31 19.31 10.22 -8.55
CA GLY A 31 20.56 10.19 -9.31
C GLY A 31 21.82 10.23 -8.44
N THR A 32 21.71 10.64 -7.17
CA THR A 32 22.87 10.77 -6.26
C THR A 32 22.60 10.24 -4.85
N ALA A 33 21.36 10.35 -4.37
CA ALA A 33 20.96 9.89 -3.06
C ALA A 33 19.51 9.38 -3.08
N TRP A 34 19.19 8.53 -2.10
CA TRP A 34 17.81 8.24 -1.76
C TRP A 34 17.21 9.44 -1.05
N VAL A 35 16.11 9.96 -1.58
CA VAL A 35 15.38 11.08 -1.01
C VAL A 35 13.97 10.66 -0.65
N LYS A 36 13.41 11.28 0.39
CA LYS A 36 12.05 11.01 0.82
C LYS A 36 11.06 11.24 -0.32
N ASP A 37 10.20 10.26 -0.57
CA ASP A 37 9.10 10.35 -1.51
C ASP A 37 7.80 10.66 -0.77
N THR A 38 7.57 11.96 -0.55
CA THR A 38 6.39 12.46 0.18
C THR A 38 5.08 12.13 -0.52
N GLU A 39 5.08 12.05 -1.86
CA GLU A 39 3.88 11.70 -2.62
C GLU A 39 3.57 10.20 -2.46
N ALA A 40 4.58 9.34 -2.53
CA ALA A 40 4.38 7.90 -2.29
C ALA A 40 3.88 7.63 -0.86
N GLU A 41 4.47 8.26 0.15
CA GLU A 41 4.02 8.13 1.55
C GLU A 41 2.57 8.63 1.71
N LYS A 42 2.23 9.78 1.15
CA LYS A 42 0.89 10.34 1.21
C LYS A 42 -0.14 9.42 0.55
N LEU A 43 0.15 8.92 -0.66
CA LEU A 43 -0.75 8.02 -1.38
C LEU A 43 -0.95 6.70 -0.63
N PHE A 44 0.11 6.18 0.00
CA PHE A 44 0.01 5.00 0.85
C PHE A 44 -0.95 5.24 2.01
N ARG A 45 -0.79 6.34 2.76
CA ARG A 45 -1.66 6.69 3.89
C ARG A 45 -3.12 6.90 3.48
N ILE A 46 -3.36 7.52 2.31
CA ILE A 46 -4.72 7.68 1.78
C ILE A 46 -5.33 6.31 1.51
N ARG A 47 -4.62 5.42 0.82
CA ARG A 47 -5.13 4.07 0.52
C ARG A 47 -5.40 3.26 1.79
N GLU A 48 -4.49 3.31 2.76
CA GLU A 48 -4.63 2.64 4.07
C GLU A 48 -5.90 3.14 4.81
N ALA A 49 -6.14 4.45 4.80
CA ALA A 49 -7.34 5.04 5.39
C ALA A 49 -8.62 4.68 4.63
N GLU A 50 -8.59 4.67 3.30
CA GLU A 50 -9.72 4.26 2.46
C GLU A 50 -10.07 2.79 2.66
N GLU A 51 -9.08 1.91 2.72
CA GLU A 51 -9.26 0.49 3.00
C GLU A 51 -9.86 0.28 4.39
N THR A 52 -9.33 0.96 5.40
CA THR A 52 -9.87 0.90 6.77
C THR A 52 -11.32 1.35 6.81
N LYS A 53 -11.64 2.48 6.16
CA LYS A 53 -13.01 2.99 6.07
C LYS A 53 -13.94 1.97 5.41
N ASN A 54 -13.53 1.40 4.28
CA ASN A 54 -14.35 0.44 3.54
C ASN A 54 -14.59 -0.83 4.36
N ASN A 55 -13.58 -1.33 5.07
CA ASN A 55 -13.72 -2.48 5.96
C ASN A 55 -14.70 -2.19 7.09
N LEU A 56 -14.61 -1.03 7.75
CA LEU A 56 -15.55 -0.63 8.79
C LEU A 56 -16.97 -0.47 8.28
N MET A 57 -17.14 0.10 7.09
CA MET A 57 -18.46 0.23 6.45
C MET A 57 -19.06 -1.13 6.11
N GLN A 58 -18.24 -2.06 5.60
CA GLN A 58 -18.68 -3.43 5.32
C GLN A 58 -19.13 -4.12 6.60
N VAL A 59 -18.30 -4.09 7.65
CA VAL A 59 -18.65 -4.67 8.96
C VAL A 59 -19.94 -4.07 9.49
N ALA A 60 -20.10 -2.75 9.47
CA ALA A 60 -21.33 -2.10 9.90
C ALA A 60 -22.54 -2.58 9.09
N SER A 61 -22.41 -2.68 7.75
CA SER A 61 -23.48 -3.15 6.86
C SER A 61 -23.86 -4.61 7.15
N GLU A 62 -22.89 -5.47 7.42
CA GLU A 62 -23.11 -6.87 7.78
C GLU A 62 -23.87 -7.03 9.10
N HIS A 63 -23.71 -6.09 10.05
CA HIS A 63 -24.47 -6.09 11.30
C HIS A 63 -25.86 -5.46 11.14
N ILE A 64 -26.00 -4.43 10.30
CA ILE A 64 -27.27 -3.72 10.10
C ILE A 64 -28.25 -4.54 9.27
N ALA A 65 -27.79 -5.25 8.23
CA ALA A 65 -28.67 -5.92 7.29
C ALA A 65 -29.65 -6.92 7.97
N PRO A 66 -29.22 -7.82 8.88
CA PRO A 66 -30.15 -8.70 9.58
C PRO A 66 -31.15 -7.98 10.47
N LEU A 67 -30.76 -6.87 11.11
CA LEU A 67 -31.65 -6.07 11.95
C LEU A 67 -32.72 -5.35 11.10
N GLN A 68 -32.31 -4.84 9.95
CA GLN A 68 -33.24 -4.25 8.99
C GLN A 68 -34.21 -5.30 8.44
N ASP A 69 -33.73 -6.49 8.08
CA ASP A 69 -34.59 -7.61 7.66
C ASP A 69 -35.60 -7.97 8.75
N ALA A 70 -35.19 -8.00 10.02
CA ALA A 70 -36.08 -8.28 11.15
C ALA A 70 -37.15 -7.19 11.32
N ALA A 71 -36.80 -5.92 11.15
CA ALA A 71 -37.74 -4.81 11.19
C ALA A 71 -38.75 -4.87 10.03
N ASP A 72 -38.26 -5.14 8.81
CA ASP A 72 -39.08 -5.23 7.60
C ASP A 72 -40.06 -6.43 7.64
N LEU A 73 -39.66 -7.52 8.32
CA LEU A 73 -40.50 -8.71 8.55
C LEU A 73 -41.39 -8.62 9.80
N GLU A 74 -41.35 -7.49 10.54
CA GLU A 74 -42.06 -7.28 11.81
C GLU A 74 -41.73 -8.35 12.89
N ILE A 75 -40.51 -8.90 12.86
CA ILE A 75 -40.01 -9.87 13.84
C ILE A 75 -38.92 -9.31 14.75
N ALA A 76 -38.53 -8.05 14.56
CA ALA A 76 -37.59 -7.34 15.42
C ALA A 76 -38.10 -7.28 16.87
N THR A 77 -37.18 -7.43 17.82
CA THR A 77 -37.48 -7.31 19.24
C THR A 77 -37.72 -5.85 19.66
N GLU A 78 -38.30 -5.63 20.85
CA GLU A 78 -38.48 -4.26 21.39
C GLU A 78 -37.16 -3.50 21.54
N GLU A 79 -36.04 -4.20 21.80
CA GLU A 79 -34.69 -3.61 21.88
C GLU A 79 -34.13 -3.21 20.52
N GLU A 80 -34.54 -3.90 19.44
CA GLU A 80 -34.11 -3.61 18.06
C GLU A 80 -34.98 -2.52 17.39
N THR A 81 -36.10 -2.14 18.02
CA THR A 81 -37.06 -1.14 17.50
C THR A 81 -37.11 0.17 18.30
N SER A 82 -36.46 0.25 19.46
CA SER A 82 -36.35 1.44 20.34
C SER A 82 -35.05 2.22 20.15
#